data_AF-A0A976PFP1-F1
#
_entry.id   AF-A0A976PFP1-F1
#
_cell.length_a   1.000
_cell.length_b   1.000
_cell.length_c   1.000
_cell.angle_alpha   90.00
_cell.angle_beta   90.00
_cell.angle_gamma   90.00
#
_symmetry.space_group_name_H-M   'P 1'
#
loop_
_entity.id
_entity.type
_entity.pdbx_description
1 polymer ?
#
loop_
_entity_poly.entity_id
_entity_poly.type
_entity_poly.pdbx_seq_one_letter_code
_entity_poly.pdbx_strand_id
1 'polypeptide(L)'
;MKLLFAFLALFFIQTYSEAQEQNRDQADLTTYASTFEYTKKIQKEIEEVKDLPADKFFKNIDRYRESIEKYFEHKKRVCNGEFSTIILTEGAESKTAKTNKLSVEERKLCFREMKALQTTYINYMFLARKRYLDFLHERRIAELMEARKEAIDSLQSSFAPSDSKNSRR
;
A
#
# COMPACT_ATOMS: atom_id res chain seq x y z
N MET A 1 -60.64 -20.65 -12.65
CA MET A 1 -59.32 -20.92 -12.03
C MET A 1 -58.10 -20.43 -12.84
N LYS A 2 -58.17 -20.23 -14.17
CA LYS A 2 -56.99 -19.75 -14.95
C LYS A 2 -56.60 -18.27 -14.72
N LEU A 3 -57.55 -17.39 -14.37
CA LEU A 3 -57.25 -15.97 -14.13
C LEU A 3 -56.51 -15.69 -12.81
N LEU A 4 -56.72 -16.51 -11.77
CA LEU A 4 -56.08 -16.32 -10.46
C LEU A 4 -54.57 -16.60 -10.50
N PHE A 5 -54.14 -17.57 -11.32
CA PHE A 5 -52.72 -17.88 -11.52
C PHE A 5 -51.97 -16.78 -12.27
N ALA A 6 -52.62 -16.09 -13.21
CA ALA A 6 -52.00 -14.98 -13.95
C ALA A 6 -51.73 -13.76 -13.05
N PHE A 7 -52.65 -13.45 -12.13
CA PHE A 7 -52.48 -12.35 -11.18
C PHE A 7 -51.38 -12.61 -10.15
N LEU A 8 -51.28 -13.84 -9.63
CA LEU A 8 -50.19 -14.20 -8.71
C LEU A 8 -48.83 -14.18 -9.39
N ALA A 9 -48.74 -14.62 -10.65
CA ALA A 9 -47.49 -14.57 -11.41
C ALA A 9 -47.03 -13.13 -11.67
N LEU A 10 -47.94 -12.22 -12.01
CA LEU A 10 -47.61 -10.80 -12.21
C LEU A 10 -47.19 -10.11 -10.90
N PHE A 11 -47.85 -10.43 -9.78
CA PHE A 11 -47.47 -9.91 -8.46
C PHE A 11 -46.10 -10.40 -8.00
N PHE A 12 -45.77 -11.67 -8.27
CA PHE A 12 -44.44 -12.23 -8.00
C PHE A 12 -43.37 -11.57 -8.87
N ILE A 13 -43.62 -11.31 -10.16
CA ILE A 13 -42.64 -10.64 -11.03
C ILE A 13 -42.39 -9.19 -10.56
N GLN A 14 -43.44 -8.48 -10.14
CA GLN A 14 -43.33 -7.08 -9.74
C GLN A 14 -42.57 -6.91 -8.42
N THR A 15 -42.86 -7.75 -7.43
CA THR A 15 -42.12 -7.78 -6.15
C THR A 15 -40.67 -8.25 -6.30
N TYR A 16 -40.38 -9.16 -7.23
CA TYR A 16 -39.01 -9.61 -7.50
C TYR A 16 -38.15 -8.52 -8.17
N SER A 17 -38.77 -7.68 -9.01
CA SER A 17 -38.09 -6.55 -9.65
C SER A 17 -37.65 -5.51 -8.62
N GLU A 18 -38.54 -5.13 -7.69
CA GLU A 18 -38.26 -4.12 -6.66
C GLU A 18 -37.20 -4.61 -5.65
N ALA A 19 -37.18 -5.91 -5.34
CA ALA A 19 -36.15 -6.51 -4.46
C ALA A 19 -34.75 -6.63 -5.12
N GLN A 20 -34.68 -6.64 -6.46
CA GLN A 20 -33.42 -6.64 -7.21
C GLN A 20 -32.84 -5.22 -7.33
N GLU A 21 -33.68 -4.19 -7.35
CA GLU A 21 -33.25 -2.78 -7.43
C GLU A 21 -32.59 -2.32 -6.12
N GLN A 22 -33.19 -2.62 -4.96
CA GLN A 22 -32.58 -2.30 -3.64
C GLN A 22 -31.24 -3.01 -3.36
N ASN A 23 -31.01 -4.20 -3.92
CA ASN A 23 -29.72 -4.90 -3.76
C ASN A 23 -28.62 -4.34 -4.68
N ARG A 24 -28.99 -3.69 -5.79
CA ARG A 24 -28.04 -3.05 -6.72
C ARG A 24 -27.47 -1.77 -6.14
N ASP A 25 -28.32 -0.94 -5.53
CA ASP A 25 -27.93 0.34 -4.95
C ASP A 25 -26.99 0.18 -3.74
N GLN A 26 -27.16 -0.89 -2.95
CA GLN A 26 -26.30 -1.21 -1.80
C GLN A 26 -24.90 -1.73 -2.22
N ALA A 27 -24.79 -2.42 -3.36
CA ALA A 27 -23.52 -2.94 -3.90
C ALA A 27 -22.67 -1.85 -4.57
N ASP A 28 -23.30 -0.79 -5.08
CA ASP A 28 -22.64 0.30 -5.79
C ASP A 28 -21.98 1.31 -4.82
N LEU A 29 -22.69 1.68 -3.74
CA LEU A 29 -22.18 2.59 -2.70
C LEU A 29 -20.96 2.01 -1.95
N THR A 30 -20.95 0.69 -1.73
CA THR A 30 -19.86 -0.02 -1.04
C THR A 30 -18.59 -0.11 -1.90
N THR A 31 -18.73 -0.13 -3.22
CA THR A 31 -17.60 -0.17 -4.17
C THR A 31 -16.91 1.20 -4.33
N TYR A 32 -17.68 2.29 -4.27
CA TYR A 32 -17.13 3.65 -4.29
C TYR A 32 -16.38 4.02 -3.03
N ALA A 33 -16.98 3.73 -1.86
CA ALA A 33 -16.31 3.89 -0.58
C ALA A 33 -14.98 3.12 -0.59
N SER A 34 -14.98 1.89 -1.10
CA SER A 34 -13.77 1.07 -1.23
C SER A 34 -12.64 1.72 -2.04
N THR A 35 -12.92 2.34 -3.19
CA THR A 35 -11.87 2.90 -4.07
C THR A 35 -11.23 4.18 -3.50
N PHE A 36 -12.05 5.07 -2.93
CA PHE A 36 -11.55 6.28 -2.28
C PHE A 36 -10.78 5.95 -1.00
N GLU A 37 -11.32 5.06 -0.16
CA GLU A 37 -10.63 4.57 1.03
C GLU A 37 -9.32 3.87 0.68
N TYR A 38 -9.26 3.12 -0.43
CA TYR A 38 -8.03 2.50 -0.90
C TYR A 38 -6.97 3.53 -1.29
N THR A 39 -7.34 4.60 -1.99
CA THR A 39 -6.40 5.68 -2.36
C THR A 39 -5.84 6.38 -1.12
N LYS A 40 -6.71 6.68 -0.14
CA LYS A 40 -6.32 7.30 1.14
C LYS A 40 -5.41 6.37 1.96
N LYS A 41 -5.69 5.07 1.97
CA LYS A 41 -4.84 4.05 2.57
C LYS A 41 -3.44 4.06 1.95
N ILE A 42 -3.33 4.11 0.62
CA ILE A 42 -2.04 4.13 -0.08
C ILE A 42 -1.26 5.42 0.21
N GLN A 43 -1.93 6.58 0.28
CA GLN A 43 -1.28 7.82 0.71
C GLN A 43 -0.69 7.67 2.11
N LYS A 44 -1.45 7.11 3.04
CA LYS A 44 -0.96 6.83 4.40
C LYS A 44 0.23 5.87 4.39
N GLU A 45 0.18 4.80 3.60
CA GLU A 45 1.31 3.87 3.46
C GLU A 45 2.57 4.55 2.90
N ILE A 46 2.41 5.45 1.93
CA ILE A 46 3.53 6.26 1.40
C ILE A 46 4.10 7.18 2.49
N GLU A 47 3.27 7.83 3.29
CA GLU A 47 3.72 8.64 4.43
C GLU A 47 4.44 7.78 5.49
N GLU A 48 3.95 6.59 5.78
CA GLU A 48 4.61 5.66 6.70
C GLU A 48 6.01 5.23 6.22
N VAL A 49 6.21 5.09 4.90
CA VAL A 49 7.53 4.81 4.32
C VAL A 49 8.52 5.94 4.64
N LYS A 50 8.07 7.20 4.56
CA LYS A 50 8.90 8.38 4.85
C LYS A 50 9.51 8.32 6.25
N ASP A 51 8.74 7.87 7.23
CA ASP A 51 9.10 7.88 8.65
C ASP A 51 9.47 6.49 9.17
N LEU A 52 9.64 5.50 8.28
CA LEU A 52 9.98 4.13 8.64
C LEU A 52 11.28 4.08 9.47
N PRO A 53 11.26 3.53 10.70
CA PRO A 53 12.46 3.38 11.51
C PRO A 53 13.49 2.45 10.85
N ALA A 54 14.78 2.77 11.00
CA ALA A 54 15.87 2.03 10.36
C ALA A 54 15.92 0.56 10.82
N ASP A 55 15.74 0.29 12.10
CA ASP A 55 15.69 -1.06 12.68
C ASP A 55 14.56 -1.94 12.12
N LYS A 56 13.47 -1.31 11.66
CA LYS A 56 12.30 -2.00 11.09
C LYS A 56 12.28 -2.02 9.57
N PHE A 57 13.29 -1.46 8.92
CA PHE A 57 13.33 -1.29 7.47
C PHE A 57 13.11 -2.61 6.72
N PHE A 58 13.97 -3.61 6.96
CA PHE A 58 13.89 -4.91 6.29
C PHE A 58 12.58 -5.65 6.50
N LYS A 59 11.97 -5.52 7.69
CA LYS A 59 10.75 -6.24 8.03
C LYS A 59 9.52 -5.72 7.26
N ASN A 60 9.49 -4.41 6.98
CA ASN A 60 8.28 -3.75 6.51
C ASN A 60 8.34 -3.29 5.06
N ILE A 61 9.55 -3.13 4.49
CA ILE A 61 9.73 -2.51 3.18
C ILE A 61 9.04 -3.29 2.04
N ASP A 62 9.10 -4.62 2.08
CA ASP A 62 8.50 -5.47 1.05
C ASP A 62 6.97 -5.38 1.04
N ARG A 63 6.36 -5.30 2.22
CA ARG A 63 4.91 -5.11 2.38
C ARG A 63 4.46 -3.79 1.74
N TYR A 64 5.17 -2.70 2.02
CA TYR A 64 4.85 -1.40 1.43
C TYR A 64 5.05 -1.42 -0.08
N ARG A 65 6.16 -2.02 -0.53
CA ARG A 65 6.48 -2.14 -1.96
C ARG A 65 5.36 -2.85 -2.72
N GLU A 66 4.92 -4.01 -2.24
CA GLU A 66 3.87 -4.80 -2.90
C GLU A 66 2.54 -4.05 -2.97
N SER A 67 2.08 -3.48 -1.85
CA SER A 67 0.81 -2.74 -1.78
C SER A 67 0.79 -1.52 -2.71
N ILE A 68 1.86 -0.73 -2.69
CA ILE A 68 1.98 0.50 -3.47
C ILE A 68 2.18 0.20 -4.96
N GLU A 69 2.97 -0.81 -5.32
CA GLU A 69 3.14 -1.23 -6.73
C GLU A 69 1.82 -1.72 -7.32
N LYS A 70 1.06 -2.53 -6.58
CA LYS A 70 -0.26 -3.00 -7.00
C LYS A 70 -1.23 -1.84 -7.22
N TYR A 71 -1.19 -0.82 -6.36
CA TYR A 71 -1.98 0.40 -6.55
C TYR A 71 -1.58 1.13 -7.84
N PHE A 72 -0.30 1.34 -8.10
CA PHE A 72 0.15 2.04 -9.31
C PHE A 72 -0.18 1.28 -10.59
N GLU A 73 -0.07 -0.05 -10.57
CA GLU A 73 -0.48 -0.88 -11.70
C GLU A 73 -1.98 -0.74 -11.97
N HIS A 74 -2.82 -0.85 -10.93
CA HIS A 74 -4.26 -0.67 -11.07
C HIS A 74 -4.60 0.74 -11.57
N LYS A 75 -4.02 1.79 -10.95
CA LYS A 75 -4.29 3.18 -11.32
C LYS A 75 -3.86 3.51 -12.74
N LYS A 76 -2.76 2.91 -13.22
CA LYS A 76 -2.32 3.03 -14.62
C LYS A 76 -3.36 2.47 -15.59
N ARG A 77 -3.95 1.31 -15.29
CA ARG A 77 -5.01 0.69 -16.09
C ARG A 77 -6.29 1.54 -16.08
N VAL A 78 -6.64 2.14 -14.93
CA VAL A 78 -7.72 3.12 -14.83
C VAL A 78 -7.45 4.35 -15.71
N CYS A 79 -6.26 4.96 -15.62
CA CYS A 79 -5.92 6.11 -16.47
C CYS A 79 -5.87 5.74 -17.97
N ASN A 80 -5.53 4.50 -18.33
CA ASN A 80 -5.61 3.99 -19.71
C ASN A 80 -7.05 3.82 -20.23
N GLY A 81 -8.06 3.86 -19.35
CA GLY A 81 -9.44 3.57 -19.69
C GLY A 81 -9.73 2.08 -19.88
N GLU A 82 -8.90 1.19 -19.32
CA GLU A 82 -9.16 -0.25 -19.26
C GLU A 82 -10.26 -0.59 -18.24
N PHE A 83 -10.47 0.30 -17.27
CA PHE A 83 -11.55 0.25 -16.29
C PHE A 83 -12.34 1.57 -16.32
N SER A 84 -13.66 1.49 -16.31
CA SER A 84 -14.54 2.66 -16.22
C SER A 84 -14.45 3.25 -14.82
N THR A 85 -14.05 4.50 -14.67
CA THR A 85 -14.45 5.31 -13.52
C THR A 85 -15.93 5.59 -13.73
N ILE A 86 -16.80 4.77 -13.15
CA ILE A 86 -18.22 5.10 -13.14
C ILE A 86 -18.31 6.51 -12.54
N ILE A 87 -18.97 7.42 -13.25
CA ILE A 87 -19.58 8.64 -12.73
C ILE A 87 -20.86 8.69 -13.55
N LEU A 88 -21.94 8.11 -13.01
CA LEU A 88 -23.26 8.28 -13.59
C LEU A 88 -23.93 9.40 -12.80
N THR A 89 -23.77 10.64 -13.28
CA THR A 89 -24.72 11.70 -12.95
C THR A 89 -26.09 11.26 -13.44
N GLU A 90 -26.98 10.90 -12.51
CA GLU A 90 -28.39 10.65 -12.78
C GLU A 90 -29.01 11.92 -13.37
N GLY A 91 -29.58 11.81 -14.58
CA GLY A 91 -30.36 12.91 -15.17
C GLY A 91 -30.27 13.10 -16.69
N ALA A 92 -29.51 12.29 -17.43
CA ALA A 92 -29.50 12.38 -18.89
C ALA A 92 -29.89 11.03 -19.52
N GLU A 93 -31.15 10.94 -19.95
CA GLU A 93 -31.57 9.97 -20.96
C GLU A 93 -30.59 10.06 -22.15
N SER A 94 -29.73 9.06 -22.33
CA SER A 94 -29.07 8.89 -23.62
C SER A 94 -28.92 7.41 -23.97
N LYS A 95 -29.71 7.03 -24.97
CA LYS A 95 -29.52 5.84 -25.79
C LYS A 95 -28.16 5.96 -26.49
N THR A 96 -27.10 5.47 -25.86
CA THR A 96 -25.89 4.90 -26.49
C THR A 96 -24.95 4.52 -25.35
N ALA A 97 -24.68 3.22 -25.21
CA ALA A 97 -23.66 2.72 -24.29
C ALA A 97 -22.27 3.17 -24.76
N LYS A 98 -21.93 4.44 -24.53
CA LYS A 98 -20.54 4.90 -24.60
C LYS A 98 -19.88 4.40 -23.32
N THR A 99 -18.99 3.43 -23.48
CA THR A 99 -17.98 3.09 -22.46
C THR A 99 -17.41 4.40 -21.92
N ASN A 100 -17.63 4.71 -20.63
CA ASN A 100 -17.13 5.90 -19.96
C ASN A 100 -15.60 5.86 -19.89
N LYS A 101 -14.96 6.16 -21.02
CA LYS A 101 -13.51 6.37 -21.12
C LYS A 101 -13.23 7.83 -20.75
N LEU A 102 -12.21 8.04 -19.94
CA LEU A 102 -11.71 9.37 -19.60
C LEU A 102 -11.45 10.17 -20.89
N SER A 103 -11.85 11.44 -20.90
CA SER A 103 -11.43 12.40 -21.92
C SER A 103 -9.90 12.52 -21.97
N VAL A 104 -9.37 13.12 -23.03
CA VAL A 104 -7.91 13.29 -23.19
C VAL A 104 -7.32 14.10 -22.04
N GLU A 105 -8.07 15.09 -21.58
CA GLU A 105 -7.77 16.05 -20.52
C GLU A 105 -7.81 15.35 -19.16
N GLU A 106 -8.87 14.59 -18.86
CA GLU A 106 -8.98 13.80 -17.63
C GLU A 106 -7.90 12.73 -17.55
N ARG A 107 -7.59 12.06 -18.67
CA ARG A 107 -6.49 11.09 -18.75
C ARG A 107 -5.15 11.76 -18.45
N LYS A 108 -4.90 12.93 -19.03
CA LYS A 108 -3.67 13.71 -18.79
C LYS A 108 -3.57 14.11 -17.31
N LEU A 109 -4.67 14.53 -16.69
CA LEU A 109 -4.72 14.84 -15.26
C LEU A 109 -4.43 13.60 -14.40
N CYS A 110 -5.09 12.47 -14.70
CA CYS A 110 -4.90 11.18 -14.02
C CYS A 110 -3.42 10.75 -14.02
N PHE A 111 -2.75 10.81 -15.18
CA PHE A 111 -1.33 10.49 -15.29
C PHE A 111 -0.43 11.48 -14.55
N ARG A 112 -0.78 12.78 -14.55
CA ARG A 112 -0.02 13.81 -13.82
C ARG A 112 -0.07 13.57 -12.31
N GLU A 113 -1.25 13.30 -11.76
CA GLU A 113 -1.44 13.00 -10.34
C GLU A 113 -0.72 11.71 -9.95
N MET A 114 -0.88 10.65 -10.75
CA MET A 114 -0.20 9.38 -10.52
C MET A 114 1.32 9.55 -10.53
N LYS A 115 1.86 10.30 -11.49
CA LYS A 115 3.30 10.59 -11.57
C LYS A 115 3.79 11.37 -10.35
N ALA A 116 3.03 12.35 -9.87
CA ALA A 116 3.39 13.11 -8.68
C ALA A 116 3.46 12.20 -7.45
N LEU A 117 2.44 11.37 -7.25
CA LEU A 117 2.39 10.41 -6.14
C LEU A 117 3.53 9.38 -6.20
N GLN A 118 3.82 8.85 -7.39
CA GLN A 118 4.92 7.89 -7.59
C GLN A 118 6.29 8.53 -7.33
N THR A 119 6.48 9.79 -7.73
CA THR A 119 7.71 10.54 -7.45
C THR A 119 7.91 10.72 -5.94
N THR A 120 6.84 11.08 -5.21
CA THR A 120 6.88 11.19 -3.75
C THR A 120 7.25 9.87 -3.08
N TYR A 121 6.61 8.77 -3.49
CA TYR A 121 6.95 7.43 -2.99
C TYR A 121 8.42 7.08 -3.24
N ILE A 122 8.94 7.31 -4.45
CA ILE A 122 10.36 7.06 -4.77
C ILE A 122 11.26 7.87 -3.84
N ASN A 123 11.01 9.16 -3.67
CA ASN A 123 11.82 10.01 -2.79
C ASN A 123 11.81 9.50 -1.34
N TYR A 124 10.64 9.11 -0.82
CA TYR A 124 10.52 8.58 0.55
C TYR A 124 11.22 7.23 0.71
N MET A 125 11.15 6.35 -0.30
CA MET A 125 11.90 5.10 -0.33
C MET A 125 13.41 5.33 -0.28
N PHE A 126 13.92 6.32 -1.03
CA PHE A 126 15.34 6.68 -1.00
C PHE A 126 15.76 7.21 0.37
N LEU A 127 14.94 8.06 1.01
CA LEU A 127 15.20 8.56 2.36
C LEU A 127 15.22 7.43 3.39
N ALA A 128 14.26 6.51 3.34
CA ALA A 128 14.21 5.36 4.24
C ALA A 128 15.42 4.44 4.08
N ARG A 129 15.82 4.15 2.83
CA ARG A 129 17.03 3.37 2.53
C ARG A 129 18.29 4.04 3.05
N LYS A 130 18.44 5.35 2.84
CA LYS A 130 19.59 6.09 3.36
C LYS A 130 19.68 5.96 4.88
N ARG A 131 18.58 6.24 5.60
CA ARG A 131 18.54 6.13 7.07
C ARG A 131 18.90 4.71 7.54
N TYR A 132 18.45 3.69 6.84
CA TYR A 132 18.82 2.32 7.13
C TYR A 132 20.33 2.03 6.92
N LEU A 133 20.91 2.52 5.83
CA LEU A 133 22.33 2.36 5.55
C LEU A 133 23.20 3.09 6.57
N ASP A 134 22.81 4.29 6.98
CA ASP A 134 23.49 5.07 8.02
C ASP A 134 23.48 4.29 9.35
N PHE A 135 22.30 3.78 9.75
CA PHE A 135 22.16 2.94 10.95
C PHE A 135 23.04 1.68 10.91
N LEU A 136 23.09 0.98 9.78
CA LEU A 136 23.97 -0.18 9.60
C LEU A 136 25.46 0.19 9.68
N HIS A 137 25.82 1.36 9.17
CA HIS A 137 27.20 1.82 9.21
C HIS A 137 27.64 2.12 10.64
N GLU A 138 26.83 2.87 11.40
CA GLU A 138 27.07 3.17 12.81
C GLU A 138 27.22 1.89 13.65
N ARG A 139 26.31 0.93 13.45
CA ARG A 139 26.40 -0.38 14.12
C ARG A 139 27.68 -1.13 13.81
N ARG A 140 28.10 -1.17 12.55
CA ARG A 140 29.33 -1.87 12.14
C ARG A 140 30.58 -1.21 12.70
N ILE A 141 30.59 0.12 12.81
CA ILE A 141 31.69 0.84 13.47
C ILE A 141 31.75 0.46 14.94
N ALA A 142 30.62 0.42 15.64
CA ALA A 142 30.57 0.03 17.05
C ALA A 142 31.05 -1.42 17.26
N GLU A 143 30.56 -2.36 16.45
CA GLU A 143 30.97 -3.77 16.48
C GLU A 143 32.48 -3.93 16.20
N LEU A 144 33.04 -3.16 15.26
CA LEU A 144 34.48 -3.16 14.97
C LEU A 144 35.31 -2.64 16.16
N MET A 145 34.84 -1.58 16.82
CA MET A 145 35.52 -1.01 17.98
C MET A 145 35.51 -1.96 19.18
N GLU A 146 34.40 -2.68 19.41
CA GLU A 146 34.33 -3.69 20.46
C GLU A 146 35.24 -4.87 20.15
N ALA A 147 35.24 -5.39 18.92
CA ALA A 147 36.14 -6.47 18.51
C ALA A 147 37.62 -6.09 18.66
N ARG A 148 37.99 -4.84 18.38
CA ARG A 148 39.35 -4.32 18.63
C ARG A 148 39.67 -4.35 20.13
N LYS A 149 38.76 -3.89 20.96
CA LYS A 149 38.94 -3.86 22.41
C LYS A 149 39.09 -5.28 22.97
N GLU A 150 38.21 -6.20 22.60
CA GLU A 150 38.28 -7.61 22.98
C GLU A 150 39.62 -8.25 22.57
N ALA A 151 40.12 -7.95 21.37
CA ALA A 151 41.41 -8.44 20.91
C ALA A 151 42.58 -7.90 21.74
N ILE A 152 42.55 -6.62 22.12
CA ILE A 152 43.57 -6.00 22.98
C ILE A 152 43.50 -6.55 24.40
N ASP A 153 42.31 -6.66 24.97
CA ASP A 153 42.09 -7.18 26.32
C ASP A 153 42.54 -8.65 26.42
N SER A 154 42.22 -9.46 25.41
CA SER A 154 42.68 -10.85 25.28
C SER A 154 44.21 -10.93 25.20
N LEU A 155 44.83 -10.08 24.38
CA LEU A 155 46.29 -10.00 24.28
C LEU A 155 46.90 -9.65 25.65
N GLN A 156 46.42 -8.59 26.29
CA GLN A 156 46.92 -8.13 27.59
C GLN A 156 46.77 -9.22 28.67
N SER A 157 45.62 -9.90 28.71
CA SER A 157 45.38 -10.99 29.67
C SER A 157 46.32 -12.18 29.46
N SER A 158 46.73 -12.45 28.21
CA SER A 158 47.66 -13.53 27.88
C SER A 158 49.11 -13.23 28.30
N PHE A 159 49.46 -11.95 28.42
CA PHE A 159 50.77 -11.49 28.89
C PHE A 159 50.75 -10.97 30.34
N ALA A 160 49.60 -11.00 31.01
CA ALA A 160 49.51 -10.67 32.42
C ALA A 160 50.37 -11.67 33.19
N PRO A 161 51.28 -11.22 34.07
CA PRO A 161 52.09 -12.13 34.87
C PRO A 161 51.14 -13.04 35.63
N SER A 162 51.36 -14.36 35.54
CA SER A 162 50.62 -15.29 36.38
C SER A 162 50.97 -14.94 37.82
N ASP A 163 50.05 -14.33 38.56
CA ASP A 163 50.13 -14.26 40.02
C ASP A 163 49.88 -15.68 40.58
N SER A 164 50.79 -16.60 40.26
CA SER A 164 50.88 -17.92 40.82
C SER A 164 52.00 -17.93 41.85
N LYS A 165 51.63 -17.40 43.02
CA LYS A 165 51.78 -18.09 44.31
C LYS A 165 53.05 -18.94 44.43
N ASN A 166 54.19 -18.30 44.60
CA ASN A 166 55.32 -18.87 45.34
C ASN A 166 55.63 -17.98 46.55
N SER A 167 54.59 -17.73 47.35
CA SER A 167 54.72 -17.18 48.69
C SER A 167 54.69 -18.36 49.66
N ARG A 168 55.85 -18.62 50.28
CA ARG A 168 56.08 -19.47 51.47
C ARG A 168 56.05 -20.98 51.26
N ARG A 169 57.25 -21.56 51.09
CA ARG A 169 57.66 -22.71 51.89
C ARG A 169 59.12 -22.57 52.27
#